data_AF-A0A1M5J9F8-F1
#
_entry.id   AF-A0A1M5J9F8-F1
#
_cell.length_a   1.000
_cell.length_b   1.000
_cell.length_c   1.000
_cell.angle_alpha   90.00
_cell.angle_beta   90.00
_cell.angle_gamma   90.00
#
_symmetry.space_group_name_H-M   'P 1'
#
loop_
_entity.id
_entity.type
_entity.pdbx_description
1 polymer ?
#
loop_
_entity_poly.entity_id
_entity_poly.type
_entity_poly.pdbx_seq_one_letter_code
_entity_poly.pdbx_strand_id
1 'polypeptide(L)'
;MKNYLILIILLFSMKIAAQNDAKAKFQKNKYELAVSYYKKSDFVNALDQFSIASKIRPENEIGQESIKKVDTLKEILRKEILEKVNGTWLMTGDKPSWTVNANDNFKKKLVDELVEIGNNKILFYEVDRKTKAKKLIKTEDLVYYNMDKSDALFSAFILSDGTIWNCTVDDKSKILHVINIAKKGEKGVEKITENNDEVFYKKAI
;
A
#
# COMPACT_ATOMS: atom_id res chain seq x y z
N MET A 1 40.93 36.46 -12.78
CA MET A 1 39.87 35.73 -12.04
C MET A 1 38.45 35.96 -12.57
N LYS A 2 38.13 37.11 -13.19
CA LYS A 2 36.77 37.43 -13.71
C LYS A 2 36.29 36.52 -14.87
N ASN A 3 37.20 36.05 -15.73
CA ASN A 3 36.84 35.19 -16.89
C ASN A 3 36.54 33.72 -16.50
N TYR A 4 37.14 33.21 -15.43
CA TYR A 4 36.85 31.85 -14.95
C TYR A 4 35.47 31.76 -14.29
N LEU A 5 34.99 32.86 -13.70
CA LEU A 5 33.66 32.95 -13.08
C LEU A 5 32.55 32.82 -14.13
N ILE A 6 32.72 33.43 -15.31
CA ILE A 6 31.80 33.29 -16.44
C ILE A 6 31.79 31.85 -16.95
N LEU A 7 32.96 31.22 -17.04
CA LEU A 7 33.09 29.82 -17.48
C LEU A 7 32.40 28.85 -16.50
N ILE A 8 32.56 29.08 -15.19
CA ILE A 8 31.90 28.30 -14.14
C ILE A 8 30.38 28.47 -14.24
N ILE A 9 29.87 29.71 -14.37
CA ILE A 9 28.43 29.97 -14.50
C ILE A 9 27.86 29.29 -15.76
N LEU A 10 28.59 29.31 -16.88
CA LEU A 10 28.20 28.66 -18.13
C LEU A 10 28.17 27.12 -18.00
N LEU A 11 29.17 26.53 -17.33
CA LEU A 11 29.23 25.09 -17.09
C LEU A 11 28.11 24.62 -16.14
N PHE A 12 27.75 25.44 -15.15
CA PHE A 12 26.63 25.16 -14.25
C PHE A 12 25.27 25.28 -14.96
N SER A 13 25.06 26.26 -15.83
CA SER A 13 23.79 26.40 -16.57
C SER A 13 23.57 25.26 -17.57
N MET A 14 24.62 24.77 -18.24
CA MET A 14 24.53 23.61 -19.14
C MET A 14 24.15 22.32 -18.41
N LYS A 15 24.69 22.09 -17.18
CA LYS A 15 24.31 20.93 -16.37
C LYS A 15 22.83 20.93 -15.98
N ILE A 16 22.29 22.09 -15.61
CA ILE A 16 20.88 22.24 -15.24
C ILE A 16 19.97 21.98 -16.45
N ALA A 17 20.33 22.49 -17.63
CA ALA A 17 19.54 22.28 -18.85
C ALA A 17 19.48 20.80 -19.29
N ALA A 18 20.63 20.11 -19.31
CA ALA A 18 20.68 18.68 -19.69
C ALA A 18 19.95 17.78 -18.69
N GLN A 19 20.05 18.07 -17.39
CA GLN A 19 19.35 17.31 -16.36
C GLN A 19 17.82 17.51 -16.41
N ASN A 20 17.37 18.71 -16.77
CA ASN A 20 15.95 19.00 -16.96
C ASN A 20 15.34 18.27 -18.16
N ASP A 21 16.08 18.16 -19.27
CA ASP A 21 15.63 17.43 -20.46
C ASP A 21 15.48 15.93 -20.20
N ALA A 22 16.47 15.32 -19.54
CA ALA A 22 16.43 13.90 -19.16
C ALA A 22 15.25 13.58 -18.22
N LYS A 23 14.98 14.43 -17.22
CA LYS A 23 13.83 14.27 -16.32
C LYS A 23 12.50 14.40 -17.06
N ALA A 24 12.37 15.39 -17.94
CA ALA A 24 11.15 15.60 -18.73
C ALA A 24 10.86 14.39 -19.63
N LYS A 25 11.88 13.89 -20.34
CA LYS A 25 11.76 12.69 -21.19
C LYS A 25 11.40 11.46 -20.38
N PHE A 26 12.04 11.25 -19.22
CA PHE A 26 11.74 10.11 -18.35
C PHE A 26 10.30 10.17 -17.80
N GLN A 27 9.85 11.34 -17.36
CA GLN A 27 8.47 11.55 -16.90
C GLN A 27 7.46 11.25 -18.01
N LYS A 28 7.68 11.76 -19.21
CA LYS A 28 6.83 11.51 -20.38
C LYS A 28 6.72 10.01 -20.68
N ASN A 29 7.85 9.30 -20.69
CA ASN A 29 7.86 7.86 -20.92
C ASN A 29 7.05 7.09 -19.87
N LYS A 30 7.16 7.48 -18.58
CA LYS A 30 6.41 6.87 -17.49
C LYS A 30 4.90 7.14 -17.62
N TYR A 31 4.52 8.36 -17.96
CA TYR A 31 3.13 8.71 -18.22
C TYR A 31 2.54 7.94 -19.41
N GLU A 32 3.25 7.88 -20.54
CA GLU A 32 2.78 7.15 -21.73
C GLU A 32 2.63 5.64 -21.47
N LEU A 33 3.56 5.06 -20.69
CA LEU A 33 3.46 3.68 -20.24
C LEU A 33 2.25 3.47 -19.32
N ALA A 34 2.00 4.39 -18.39
CA ALA A 34 0.83 4.36 -17.52
C ALA A 34 -0.48 4.40 -18.31
N VAL A 35 -0.57 5.26 -19.33
CA VAL A 35 -1.72 5.33 -20.26
C VAL A 35 -1.89 4.02 -21.04
N SER A 36 -0.80 3.39 -21.46
CA SER A 36 -0.83 2.09 -22.14
C SER A 36 -1.42 0.99 -21.25
N TYR A 37 -0.98 0.91 -19.99
CA TYR A 37 -1.55 -0.01 -19.00
C TYR A 37 -3.02 0.30 -18.71
N TYR A 38 -3.36 1.57 -18.55
CA TYR A 38 -4.74 2.02 -18.31
C TYR A 38 -5.69 1.56 -19.44
N LYS A 39 -5.28 1.72 -20.70
CA LYS A 39 -6.06 1.28 -21.87
C LYS A 39 -6.27 -0.24 -21.93
N LYS A 40 -5.39 -1.01 -21.28
CA LYS A 40 -5.49 -2.47 -21.17
C LYS A 40 -6.22 -2.91 -19.90
N SER A 41 -6.79 -1.97 -19.14
CA SER A 41 -7.40 -2.21 -17.82
C SER A 41 -6.44 -2.82 -16.78
N ASP A 42 -5.14 -2.66 -16.98
CA ASP A 42 -4.12 -3.08 -16.02
C ASP A 42 -3.88 -1.95 -15.00
N PHE A 43 -4.87 -1.78 -14.11
CA PHE A 43 -4.95 -0.61 -13.23
C PHE A 43 -3.85 -0.57 -12.16
N VAL A 44 -3.36 -1.73 -11.71
CA VAL A 44 -2.25 -1.78 -10.74
C VAL A 44 -0.97 -1.23 -11.37
N ASN A 45 -0.61 -1.70 -12.58
CA ASN A 45 0.58 -1.20 -13.26
C ASN A 45 0.40 0.25 -13.73
N ALA A 46 -0.80 0.64 -14.15
CA ALA A 46 -1.10 2.03 -14.47
C ALA A 46 -0.89 2.95 -13.26
N LEU A 47 -1.41 2.57 -12.09
CA LEU A 47 -1.27 3.33 -10.84
C LEU A 47 0.20 3.53 -10.48
N ASP A 48 1.01 2.48 -10.54
CA ASP A 48 2.44 2.56 -10.23
C ASP A 48 3.17 3.54 -11.16
N GLN A 49 2.95 3.42 -12.48
CA GLN A 49 3.62 4.29 -13.45
C GLN A 49 3.13 5.76 -13.36
N PHE A 50 1.84 6.02 -13.09
CA PHE A 50 1.35 7.38 -12.82
C PHE A 50 1.93 7.94 -11.50
N SER A 51 2.03 7.14 -10.45
CA SER A 51 2.70 7.52 -9.19
C SER A 51 4.13 7.97 -9.45
N ILE A 52 4.90 7.20 -10.22
CA ILE A 52 6.27 7.57 -10.60
C ILE A 52 6.28 8.87 -11.42
N ALA A 53 5.44 8.99 -12.46
CA ALA A 53 5.36 10.17 -13.30
C ALA A 53 5.03 11.44 -12.51
N SER A 54 4.14 11.34 -11.51
CA SER A 54 3.76 12.46 -10.64
C SER A 54 4.91 12.97 -9.77
N LYS A 55 5.85 12.10 -9.36
CA LYS A 55 6.95 12.45 -8.45
C LYS A 55 8.15 13.10 -9.13
N ILE A 56 8.31 12.93 -10.45
CA ILE A 56 9.50 13.42 -11.17
C ILE A 56 9.51 14.95 -11.30
N ARG A 57 8.37 15.51 -11.75
CA ARG A 57 8.11 16.96 -11.88
C ARG A 57 6.64 17.21 -11.53
N PRO A 58 6.29 17.25 -10.23
CA PRO A 58 4.89 17.38 -9.81
C PRO A 58 4.22 18.65 -10.29
N GLU A 59 4.99 19.73 -10.52
CA GLU A 59 4.50 21.05 -10.86
C GLU A 59 4.02 21.21 -12.30
N ASN A 60 4.42 20.32 -13.22
CA ASN A 60 4.05 20.44 -14.63
C ASN A 60 2.72 19.73 -14.94
N GLU A 61 2.21 19.93 -16.17
CA GLU A 61 0.93 19.38 -16.61
C GLU A 61 0.86 17.85 -16.47
N ILE A 62 1.90 17.14 -16.92
CA ILE A 62 2.00 15.67 -16.80
C ILE A 62 1.96 15.24 -15.33
N GLY A 63 2.68 15.95 -14.46
CA GLY A 63 2.71 15.69 -13.03
C GLY A 63 1.34 15.83 -12.39
N GLN A 64 0.67 16.96 -12.62
CA GLN A 64 -0.66 17.26 -12.10
C GLN A 64 -1.73 16.31 -12.64
N GLU A 65 -1.67 15.95 -13.93
CA GLU A 65 -2.58 14.96 -14.49
C GLU A 65 -2.35 13.58 -13.89
N SER A 66 -1.08 13.18 -13.72
CA SER A 66 -0.72 11.90 -13.10
C SER A 66 -1.25 11.79 -11.68
N ILE A 67 -1.20 12.85 -10.87
CA ILE A 67 -1.77 12.87 -9.51
C ILE A 67 -3.28 12.59 -9.57
N LYS A 68 -4.03 13.26 -10.46
CA LYS A 68 -5.47 13.03 -10.61
C LYS A 68 -5.78 11.58 -11.02
N LYS A 69 -4.94 11.00 -11.90
CA LYS A 69 -5.05 9.60 -12.31
C LYS A 69 -4.75 8.63 -11.18
N VAL A 70 -3.74 8.92 -10.35
CA VAL A 70 -3.43 8.15 -9.13
C VAL A 70 -4.64 8.10 -8.19
N ASP A 71 -5.23 9.25 -7.87
CA ASP A 71 -6.41 9.32 -6.99
C ASP A 71 -7.57 8.49 -7.56
N THR A 72 -7.87 8.66 -8.85
CA THR A 72 -8.95 7.91 -9.54
C THR A 72 -8.71 6.40 -9.50
N LEU A 73 -7.48 5.97 -9.80
CA LEU A 73 -7.14 4.54 -9.83
C LEU A 73 -7.14 3.93 -8.44
N LYS A 74 -6.71 4.67 -7.41
CA LYS A 74 -6.82 4.22 -6.02
C LYS A 74 -8.27 3.93 -5.65
N GLU A 75 -9.22 4.78 -6.02
CA GLU A 75 -10.65 4.54 -5.73
C GLU A 75 -11.18 3.27 -6.39
N ILE A 76 -10.82 3.02 -7.65
CA ILE A 76 -11.20 1.81 -8.38
C ILE A 76 -10.62 0.58 -7.68
N LEU A 77 -9.31 0.56 -7.47
CA LEU A 77 -8.60 -0.58 -6.87
C LEU A 77 -9.02 -0.83 -5.42
N ARG A 78 -9.37 0.21 -4.66
CA ARG A 78 -9.92 0.09 -3.30
C ARG A 78 -11.27 -0.61 -3.29
N LYS A 79 -12.15 -0.32 -4.26
CA LYS A 79 -13.43 -1.04 -4.40
C LYS A 79 -13.18 -2.51 -4.74
N GLU A 80 -12.33 -2.77 -5.73
CA GLU A 80 -12.00 -4.14 -6.15
C GLU A 80 -11.40 -4.97 -5.02
N ILE A 81 -10.45 -4.43 -4.25
CA ILE A 81 -9.87 -5.18 -3.13
C ILE A 81 -10.87 -5.35 -1.99
N LEU A 82 -11.69 -4.33 -1.69
CA LEU A 82 -12.72 -4.43 -0.64
C LEU A 82 -13.71 -5.54 -0.93
N GLU A 83 -14.17 -5.70 -2.19
CA GLU A 83 -15.05 -6.80 -2.59
C GLU A 83 -14.42 -8.18 -2.31
N LYS A 84 -13.10 -8.30 -2.48
CA LYS A 84 -12.37 -9.55 -2.23
C LYS A 84 -12.18 -9.83 -0.74
N VAL A 85 -11.81 -8.79 0.02
CA VAL A 85 -11.50 -8.91 1.45
C VAL A 85 -12.73 -8.85 2.35
N ASN A 86 -13.90 -8.45 1.86
CA ASN A 86 -15.12 -8.45 2.65
C ASN A 86 -15.44 -9.88 3.16
N GLY A 87 -15.73 -9.97 4.45
CA GLY A 87 -16.08 -11.21 5.14
C GLY A 87 -15.26 -11.46 6.41
N THR A 88 -15.35 -12.70 6.90
CA THR A 88 -14.65 -13.14 8.12
C THR A 88 -13.38 -13.91 7.77
N TRP A 89 -12.31 -13.63 8.49
CA TRP A 89 -10.96 -14.13 8.28
C TRP A 89 -10.39 -14.68 9.58
N LEU A 90 -9.81 -15.87 9.53
CA LEU A 90 -9.18 -16.54 10.66
C LEU A 90 -7.68 -16.32 10.63
N MET A 91 -7.11 -15.75 11.69
CA MET A 91 -5.67 -15.53 11.82
C MET A 91 -4.95 -16.86 11.99
N THR A 92 -4.12 -17.20 11.01
CA THR A 92 -3.32 -18.43 10.99
C THR A 92 -1.94 -18.26 11.63
N GLY A 93 -1.45 -17.02 11.74
CA GLY A 93 -0.20 -16.70 12.41
C GLY A 93 0.54 -15.51 11.80
N ASP A 94 1.79 -15.36 12.21
CA ASP A 94 2.76 -14.36 11.76
C ASP A 94 3.67 -14.86 10.63
N LYS A 95 3.48 -16.12 10.22
CA LYS A 95 4.30 -16.80 9.20
C LYS A 95 3.41 -17.49 8.17
N PRO A 96 3.89 -17.66 6.92
CA PRO A 96 3.19 -18.46 5.94
C PRO A 96 2.93 -19.89 6.42
N SER A 97 1.79 -20.45 6.02
CA SER A 97 1.32 -21.79 6.44
C SER A 97 2.22 -22.96 6.05
N TRP A 98 3.11 -22.77 5.06
CA TRP A 98 4.09 -23.77 4.63
C TRP A 98 5.34 -23.84 5.52
N THR A 99 5.50 -22.94 6.49
CA THR A 99 6.64 -22.97 7.41
C THR A 99 6.48 -24.09 8.46
N VAL A 100 7.59 -24.76 8.79
CA VAL A 100 7.62 -26.02 9.58
C VAL A 100 6.82 -25.94 10.89
N ASN A 101 6.81 -24.77 11.56
CA ASN A 101 6.19 -24.60 12.87
C ASN A 101 4.86 -23.83 12.86
N ALA A 102 4.41 -23.27 11.73
CA ALA A 102 3.20 -22.44 11.70
C ALA A 102 1.94 -23.26 12.05
N ASN A 103 1.81 -24.45 11.46
CA ASN A 103 0.64 -25.31 11.68
C ASN A 103 0.57 -25.86 13.11
N ASP A 104 1.71 -26.20 13.71
CA ASP A 104 1.75 -26.76 15.06
C ASP A 104 1.46 -25.70 16.13
N ASN A 105 1.98 -24.48 15.95
CA ASN A 105 1.66 -23.36 16.83
C ASN A 105 0.19 -22.99 16.73
N PHE A 106 -0.38 -22.97 15.52
CA PHE A 106 -1.79 -22.70 15.32
C PHE A 106 -2.68 -23.75 15.99
N LYS A 107 -2.37 -25.05 15.89
CA LYS A 107 -3.15 -26.14 16.52
C LYS A 107 -3.16 -26.07 18.05
N LYS A 108 -2.10 -25.56 18.67
CA LYS A 108 -1.98 -25.46 20.14
C LYS A 108 -2.72 -24.27 20.75
N LYS A 109 -3.16 -23.29 19.95
CA LYS A 109 -3.93 -22.15 20.47
C LYS A 109 -5.23 -22.62 21.14
N LEU A 110 -5.56 -21.98 22.26
CA LEU A 110 -6.83 -22.19 22.98
C LEU A 110 -7.98 -21.36 22.38
N VAL A 111 -7.62 -20.28 21.67
CA VAL A 111 -8.52 -19.28 21.14
C VAL A 111 -8.19 -19.04 19.67
N ASP A 112 -9.22 -18.92 18.83
CA ASP A 112 -9.10 -18.45 17.46
C ASP A 112 -9.28 -16.95 17.40
N GLU A 113 -8.35 -16.26 16.73
CA GLU A 113 -8.45 -14.82 16.46
C GLU A 113 -9.08 -14.63 15.08
N LEU A 114 -10.19 -13.90 15.03
CA LEU A 114 -10.93 -13.61 13.80
C LEU A 114 -10.95 -12.11 13.52
N VAL A 115 -10.92 -11.77 12.25
CA VAL A 115 -11.17 -10.41 11.75
C VAL A 115 -12.34 -10.44 10.80
N GLU A 116 -13.33 -9.58 11.03
CA GLU A 116 -14.46 -9.36 10.13
C GLU A 116 -14.28 -7.99 9.46
N ILE A 117 -14.11 -8.01 8.13
CA ILE A 117 -13.90 -6.81 7.33
C ILE A 117 -15.21 -6.47 6.65
N GLY A 118 -15.80 -5.34 7.03
CA GLY A 118 -16.97 -4.75 6.41
C GLY A 118 -16.61 -3.57 5.51
N ASN A 119 -17.64 -2.85 5.04
CA ASN A 119 -17.44 -1.72 4.11
C ASN A 119 -16.77 -0.49 4.75
N ASN A 120 -16.91 -0.32 6.06
CA ASN A 120 -16.45 0.85 6.79
C ASN A 120 -15.79 0.52 8.14
N LYS A 121 -15.75 -0.76 8.53
CA LYS A 121 -15.27 -1.19 9.83
C LYS A 121 -14.53 -2.52 9.75
N ILE A 122 -13.62 -2.70 10.70
CA ILE A 122 -12.88 -3.93 10.95
C ILE A 122 -13.18 -4.34 12.38
N LEU A 123 -13.74 -5.53 12.58
CA LEU A 123 -14.08 -6.07 13.89
C LEU A 123 -13.14 -7.23 14.23
N PHE A 124 -12.56 -7.21 15.42
CA PHE A 124 -11.63 -8.21 15.90
C PHE A 124 -12.32 -9.05 16.98
N TYR A 125 -12.29 -10.36 16.82
CA TYR A 125 -12.90 -11.30 17.75
C TYR A 125 -11.90 -12.35 18.23
N GLU A 126 -12.19 -12.87 19.41
CA GLU A 126 -11.62 -14.08 19.96
C GLU A 126 -12.73 -15.14 20.08
N VAL A 127 -12.46 -16.35 19.62
CA VAL A 127 -13.38 -17.49 19.75
C VAL A 127 -12.69 -18.59 20.54
N ASP A 128 -13.21 -18.90 21.72
CA ASP A 128 -12.69 -20.01 22.53
C ASP A 128 -12.95 -21.33 21.79
N ARG A 129 -11.90 -22.13 21.57
CA ARG A 129 -12.01 -23.34 20.75
C ARG A 129 -12.84 -24.46 21.39
N LYS A 130 -12.93 -24.49 22.72
CA LYS A 130 -13.65 -25.53 23.49
C LYS A 130 -15.13 -25.19 23.60
N THR A 131 -15.44 -23.98 24.04
CA THR A 131 -16.80 -23.50 24.32
C THR A 131 -17.48 -22.89 23.10
N LYS A 132 -16.70 -22.53 22.07
CA LYS A 132 -17.15 -21.76 20.89
C LYS A 132 -17.69 -20.37 21.24
N ALA A 133 -17.43 -19.87 22.45
CA ALA A 133 -17.81 -18.53 22.86
C ALA A 133 -17.04 -17.49 22.03
N LYS A 134 -17.79 -16.65 21.30
CA LYS A 134 -17.25 -15.54 20.49
C LYS A 134 -17.31 -14.24 21.30
N LYS A 135 -16.17 -13.57 21.46
CA LYS A 135 -16.01 -12.30 22.16
C LYS A 135 -15.47 -11.24 21.20
N LEU A 136 -16.13 -10.09 21.12
CA LEU A 136 -15.61 -8.92 20.42
C LEU A 136 -14.50 -8.27 21.27
N ILE A 137 -13.33 -8.07 20.67
CA ILE A 137 -12.14 -7.52 21.33
C ILE A 137 -11.93 -6.06 20.95
N LYS A 138 -12.09 -5.75 19.65
CA LYS A 138 -11.80 -4.41 19.12
C LYS A 138 -12.68 -4.11 17.93
N THR A 139 -12.99 -2.84 17.74
CA THR A 139 -13.62 -2.31 16.54
C THR A 139 -12.79 -1.15 16.05
N GLU A 140 -12.51 -1.14 14.76
CA GLU A 140 -11.74 -0.12 14.06
C GLU A 140 -12.55 0.38 12.86
N ASP A 141 -12.40 1.66 12.53
CA ASP A 141 -12.92 2.17 11.26
C ASP A 141 -11.96 1.78 10.13
N LEU A 142 -12.51 1.38 8.98
CA LEU A 142 -11.72 1.09 7.79
C LEU A 142 -11.32 2.43 7.13
N VAL A 143 -10.12 2.91 7.47
CA VAL A 143 -9.57 4.16 6.93
C VAL A 143 -8.37 3.86 6.04
N TYR A 144 -8.50 4.14 4.75
CA TYR A 144 -7.37 4.00 3.82
C TYR A 144 -6.30 5.06 4.11
N TYR A 145 -5.04 4.63 4.06
CA TYR A 145 -3.90 5.54 4.12
C TYR A 145 -3.84 6.38 2.84
N ASN A 146 -3.80 7.71 2.99
CA ASN A 146 -3.80 8.63 1.84
C ASN A 146 -3.04 9.94 2.13
N MET A 147 -1.94 9.90 2.88
CA MET A 147 -1.17 11.10 3.22
C MET A 147 -0.31 11.62 2.07
N ASP A 148 0.10 10.76 1.13
CA ASP A 148 0.82 11.14 -0.08
C ASP A 148 -0.06 10.89 -1.32
N LYS A 149 -0.51 11.98 -1.96
CA LYS A 149 -1.35 11.92 -3.17
C LYS A 149 -0.65 11.23 -4.34
N SER A 150 0.68 11.17 -4.31
CA SER A 150 1.49 10.56 -5.34
C SER A 150 1.92 9.13 -5.02
N ASP A 151 1.57 8.57 -3.86
CA ASP A 151 1.86 7.16 -3.57
C ASP A 151 0.95 6.20 -4.36
N ALA A 152 1.42 4.96 -4.55
CA ALA A 152 0.67 3.90 -5.21
C ALA A 152 -0.01 2.94 -4.20
N LEU A 153 -0.07 3.31 -2.92
CA LEU A 153 -0.61 2.46 -1.86
C LEU A 153 -2.13 2.54 -1.85
N PHE A 154 -2.79 1.70 -2.65
CA PHE A 154 -4.25 1.66 -2.69
C PHE A 154 -4.84 0.79 -1.58
N SER A 155 -4.17 -0.28 -1.16
CA SER A 155 -4.62 -1.24 -0.15
C SER A 155 -4.04 -1.02 1.25
N ALA A 156 -3.33 0.09 1.45
CA ALA A 156 -2.84 0.47 2.76
C ALA A 156 -3.95 1.11 3.60
N PHE A 157 -4.07 0.73 4.86
CA PHE A 157 -5.02 1.28 5.82
C PHE A 157 -4.32 1.65 7.12
N ILE A 158 -4.90 2.58 7.88
CA ILE A 158 -4.38 3.05 9.17
C ILE A 158 -5.35 2.69 10.29
N LEU A 159 -4.83 2.11 11.37
CA LEU A 159 -5.60 1.80 12.58
C LEU A 159 -5.56 2.96 13.59
N SER A 160 -6.46 2.94 14.58
CA SER A 160 -6.55 3.99 15.62
C SER A 160 -5.26 4.21 16.42
N ASP A 161 -4.40 3.19 16.52
CA ASP A 161 -3.09 3.25 17.19
C ASP A 161 -1.98 3.86 16.30
N GLY A 162 -2.33 4.28 15.09
CA GLY A 162 -1.44 4.90 14.12
C GLY A 162 -0.64 3.91 13.28
N THR A 163 -0.76 2.60 13.49
CA THR A 163 -0.09 1.61 12.63
C THR A 163 -0.70 1.59 11.22
N ILE A 164 0.15 1.48 10.21
CA ILE A 164 -0.24 1.50 8.79
C ILE A 164 0.10 0.14 8.19
N TRP A 165 -0.92 -0.54 7.73
CA TRP A 165 -0.84 -1.90 7.24
C TRP A 165 -1.17 -1.93 5.75
N ASN A 166 -0.39 -2.69 4.98
CA ASN A 166 -0.67 -2.95 3.57
C ASN A 166 -1.26 -4.34 3.39
N CYS A 167 -2.35 -4.44 2.64
CA CYS A 167 -3.09 -5.68 2.43
C CYS A 167 -2.85 -6.25 1.03
N THR A 168 -2.69 -7.57 0.95
CA THR A 168 -2.73 -8.36 -0.29
C THR A 168 -3.64 -9.57 -0.10
N VAL A 169 -4.38 -9.92 -1.15
CA VAL A 169 -5.28 -11.08 -1.14
C VAL A 169 -4.96 -11.97 -2.32
N ASP A 170 -4.74 -13.25 -2.04
CA ASP A 170 -4.66 -14.28 -3.08
C ASP A 170 -6.02 -14.96 -3.22
N ASP A 171 -6.72 -14.62 -4.30
CA ASP A 171 -8.05 -15.14 -4.61
C ASP A 171 -8.08 -16.66 -4.81
N LYS A 172 -6.95 -17.27 -5.19
CA LYS A 172 -6.83 -18.72 -5.43
C LYS A 172 -6.67 -19.47 -4.12
N SER A 173 -5.74 -19.04 -3.27
CA SER A 173 -5.47 -19.70 -1.98
C SER A 173 -6.40 -19.25 -0.85
N LYS A 174 -7.21 -18.21 -1.07
CA LYS A 174 -8.07 -17.59 -0.04
C LYS A 174 -7.28 -17.14 1.19
N ILE A 175 -6.08 -16.63 0.93
CA ILE A 175 -5.18 -16.07 1.93
C ILE A 175 -5.21 -14.56 1.85
N LEU A 176 -5.40 -13.93 3.00
CA LEU A 176 -5.23 -12.51 3.21
C LEU A 176 -3.90 -12.32 3.97
N HIS A 177 -3.00 -11.54 3.41
CA HIS A 177 -1.71 -11.21 4.02
C HIS A 177 -1.65 -9.71 4.24
N VAL A 178 -1.34 -9.32 5.48
CA VAL A 178 -1.16 -7.92 5.86
C VAL A 178 0.23 -7.72 6.45
N ILE A 179 0.86 -6.61 6.08
CA ILE A 179 2.21 -6.25 6.49
C ILE A 179 2.17 -4.85 7.11
N ASN A 180 2.75 -4.68 8.29
CA ASN A 180 2.92 -3.38 8.92
C ASN A 180 4.05 -2.63 8.20
N ILE A 181 3.72 -1.57 7.45
CA ILE A 181 4.69 -0.85 6.62
C ILE A 181 5.17 0.45 7.24
N ALA A 182 4.42 1.02 8.19
CA ALA A 182 4.74 2.30 8.80
C ALA A 182 3.94 2.54 10.08
N LYS A 183 4.36 3.52 10.87
CA LYS A 183 3.59 4.05 12.00
C LYS A 183 3.49 5.57 11.91
N LYS A 184 2.28 6.09 12.11
CA LYS A 184 2.04 7.53 12.25
C LYS A 184 2.39 7.95 13.68
N GLY A 185 3.45 8.72 13.83
CA GLY A 185 3.84 9.40 15.07
C GLY A 185 3.46 10.88 15.05
N GLU A 186 3.87 11.60 16.09
CA GLU A 186 3.61 13.04 16.23
C GLU A 186 4.31 13.88 15.15
N LYS A 187 5.48 13.43 14.70
CA LYS A 187 6.33 14.14 13.72
C LYS A 187 6.04 13.75 12.26
N GLY A 188 5.10 12.84 12.01
CA GLY A 188 4.79 12.34 10.68
C GLY A 188 4.74 10.82 10.61
N VAL A 189 4.97 10.28 9.41
CA VAL A 189 4.92 8.84 9.14
C VAL A 189 6.34 8.27 9.14
N GLU A 190 6.58 7.31 10.02
CA GLU A 190 7.84 6.56 10.12
C GLU A 190 7.68 5.23 9.41
N LYS A 191 8.46 5.02 8.33
CA LYS A 191 8.42 3.78 7.55
C LYS A 191 9.21 2.68 8.25
N ILE A 192 8.67 1.48 8.23
CA ILE A 192 9.35 0.28 8.69
C ILE A 192 10.04 -0.35 7.49
N THR A 193 11.38 -0.34 7.49
CA THR A 193 12.19 -0.82 6.36
C THR A 193 12.70 -2.24 6.53
N GLU A 194 12.67 -2.77 7.76
CA GLU A 194 13.19 -4.08 8.12
C GLU A 194 12.32 -4.69 9.23
N ASN A 195 12.25 -6.03 9.27
CA ASN A 195 11.55 -6.80 10.30
C ASN A 195 10.08 -6.38 10.48
N ASN A 196 9.38 -6.15 9.37
CA ASN A 196 7.97 -5.80 9.37
C ASN A 196 7.13 -6.89 10.05
N ASP A 197 6.20 -6.48 10.92
CA ASP A 197 5.21 -7.41 11.44
C ASP A 197 4.29 -7.85 10.30
N GLU A 198 4.08 -9.15 10.19
CA GLU A 198 3.23 -9.76 9.19
C GLU A 198 2.13 -10.58 9.84
N VAL A 199 0.95 -10.61 9.23
CA VAL A 199 -0.15 -11.47 9.67
C VAL A 199 -0.80 -12.15 8.47
N PHE A 200 -1.01 -13.45 8.61
CA PHE A 200 -1.65 -14.29 7.61
C PHE A 200 -3.00 -14.75 8.10
N TYR A 201 -4.02 -14.55 7.26
CA TYR A 201 -5.38 -15.00 7.51
C TYR A 201 -5.86 -15.93 6.41
N LYS A 202 -6.77 -16.84 6.78
CA LYS A 202 -7.52 -17.69 5.87
C LYS A 202 -9.00 -17.33 5.93
N LYS A 203 -9.67 -17.27 4.79
CA LYS A 203 -11.11 -16.96 4.77
C LYS A 203 -11.88 -18.00 5.58
N ALA A 204 -12.69 -17.54 6.54
CA ALA A 204 -13.58 -18.41 7.30
C ALA A 204 -14.73 -18.84 6.38
N ILE A 205 -15.09 -20.13 6.43
CA ILE A 205 -16.20 -20.71 5.66
C ILE A 205 -17.52 -20.25 6.30
#